data_AF-X1G855-F1
#
_entry.id   AF-X1G855-F1
#
_cell.length_a   1.000
_cell.length_b   1.000
_cell.length_c   1.000
_cell.angle_alpha   90.00
_cell.angle_beta   90.00
_cell.angle_gamma   90.00
#
_symmetry.space_group_name_H-M   'P 1'
#
loop_
_entity.id
_entity.type
_entity.pdbx_description
1 polymer ?
#
loop_
_entity_poly.entity_id
_entity_poly.type
_entity_poly.pdbx_seq_one_letter_code
_entity_poly.pdbx_strand_id
1 'polypeptide(L)'
;MLFKTLRKKEFRNFVELLLANTEVIAPKQIGVNEKGKPIHHYLPVRKFEEIDLDYEITEYSAKSYFLPFRENLSSCHFEDD
;
A
#
# COMPACT_ATOMS: atom_id res chain seq x y z
N MET A 1 24.46 -5.46 -8.79
CA MET A 1 23.33 -4.54 -8.55
C MET A 1 23.83 -3.12 -8.63
N LEU A 2 23.25 -2.29 -9.50
CA LEU A 2 23.53 -0.85 -9.53
C LEU A 2 22.60 -0.17 -8.53
N PHE A 3 23.14 0.35 -7.44
CA PHE A 3 22.40 1.21 -6.52
C PHE A 3 22.57 2.65 -7.01
N LYS A 4 21.47 3.33 -7.34
CA LYS A 4 21.47 4.75 -7.71
C LYS A 4 20.83 5.53 -6.58
N THR A 5 21.58 6.46 -5.99
CA THR A 5 21.06 7.37 -4.95
C THR A 5 20.26 8.48 -5.63
N LEU A 6 19.02 8.69 -5.19
CA LEU A 6 18.15 9.77 -5.66
C LEU A 6 18.05 10.85 -4.59
N ARG A 7 17.96 12.11 -5.00
CA ARG A 7 17.60 13.19 -4.06
C ARG A 7 16.14 13.05 -3.67
N LYS A 8 15.76 13.52 -2.47
CA LYS A 8 14.37 13.42 -1.96
C LYS A 8 13.32 13.94 -2.96
N LYS A 9 13.61 15.06 -3.64
CA LYS A 9 12.72 15.63 -4.66
C LYS A 9 12.57 14.72 -5.89
N GLU A 10 13.66 14.13 -6.35
CA GLU A 10 13.66 13.23 -7.50
C GLU A 10 12.95 11.91 -7.17
N PHE A 11 13.16 11.40 -5.96
CA PHE A 11 12.46 10.23 -5.46
C PHE A 11 10.94 10.45 -5.41
N ARG A 12 10.50 11.59 -4.87
CA ARG A 12 9.08 11.95 -4.85
C ARG A 12 8.48 12.00 -6.26
N ASN A 13 9.13 12.70 -7.19
CA ASN A 13 8.67 12.78 -8.57
C ASN A 13 8.58 11.40 -9.24
N PHE A 14 9.55 10.53 -8.96
CA PHE A 14 9.56 9.16 -9.46
C PHE A 14 8.38 8.34 -8.93
N VAL A 15 8.11 8.40 -7.62
CA VAL A 15 6.98 7.69 -7.01
C VAL A 15 5.64 8.24 -7.50
N GLU A 16 5.49 9.56 -7.65
CA GLU A 16 4.29 10.15 -8.25
C GLU A 16 4.05 9.65 -9.68
N LEU A 17 5.11 9.48 -10.48
CA LEU A 17 5.05 8.88 -11.82
C LEU A 17 4.59 7.42 -11.81
N LEU A 18 5.02 6.63 -10.81
CA LEU A 18 4.55 5.26 -10.63
C LEU A 18 3.08 5.20 -10.23
N LEU A 19 2.68 6.02 -9.26
CA LEU A 19 1.29 6.11 -8.77
C LEU A 19 0.30 6.52 -9.86
N ALA A 20 0.75 7.31 -10.84
CA ALA A 20 -0.10 7.74 -11.96
C ALA A 20 -0.44 6.59 -12.94
N ASN A 21 0.42 5.58 -13.03
CA ASN A 21 0.32 4.53 -14.06
C ASN A 21 0.05 3.13 -13.50
N THR A 22 0.26 2.94 -12.20
CA THR A 22 0.17 1.63 -11.55
C THR A 22 -0.45 1.76 -10.18
N GLU A 23 -1.20 0.74 -9.77
CA GLU A 23 -1.61 0.61 -8.37
C GLU A 23 -0.38 0.28 -7.53
N VAL A 24 -0.09 1.14 -6.55
CA VAL A 24 1.03 0.95 -5.63
C VAL A 24 0.49 0.60 -4.26
N ILE A 25 1.03 -0.46 -3.68
CA ILE A 25 0.72 -0.89 -2.32
C ILE A 25 1.90 -0.50 -1.44
N ALA A 26 1.61 0.26 -0.39
CA ALA A 26 2.63 0.85 0.46
C ALA A 26 2.16 0.88 1.93
N PRO A 27 3.09 1.02 2.90
CA PRO A 27 2.76 1.17 4.30
C PRO A 27 2.01 2.48 4.53
N LYS A 28 0.73 2.36 4.86
CA LYS A 28 -0.18 3.48 5.14
C LYS A 28 -0.58 3.42 6.61
N GLN A 29 -0.49 4.55 7.29
CA GLN A 29 -1.00 4.65 8.65
C GLN A 29 -2.53 4.60 8.63
N ILE A 30 -3.10 3.60 9.30
CA ILE A 30 -4.56 3.39 9.39
C ILE A 30 -5.14 3.88 10.71
N GLY A 31 -4.30 4.13 11.71
CA GLY A 31 -4.75 4.56 13.02
C GLY A 31 -3.62 4.62 14.03
N VAL A 32 -4.01 4.65 15.29
CA VAL A 32 -3.12 4.66 16.45
C VAL A 32 -3.65 3.61 17.43
N ASN A 33 -2.76 2.80 18.01
CA ASN A 33 -3.15 1.80 18.99
C ASN A 33 -3.40 2.42 20.37
N GLU A 34 -3.89 1.61 21.31
CA GLU A 34 -4.18 2.03 22.69
C GLU A 34 -2.95 2.56 23.44
N LYS A 35 -1.74 2.25 22.97
CA LYS A 35 -0.46 2.71 23.53
C LYS A 35 0.08 3.97 22.83
N GLY A 36 -0.68 4.57 21.93
CA GLY A 36 -0.28 5.78 21.20
C GLY A 36 0.70 5.55 20.04
N LYS A 37 1.00 4.29 19.67
CA LYS A 37 1.85 4.00 18.51
C LYS A 37 1.02 3.94 17.22
N PRO A 38 1.52 4.47 16.10
CA PRO A 38 0.84 4.38 14.82
C PRO A 38 0.73 2.91 14.36
N ILE A 39 -0.40 2.57 13.75
CA ILE A 39 -0.64 1.25 13.15
C ILE A 39 -0.55 1.42 11.64
N HIS A 40 0.30 0.62 10.99
CA HIS A 40 0.52 0.67 9.55
C HIS A 40 0.14 -0.63 8.86
N HIS A 41 -0.60 -0.52 7.77
CA HIS A 41 -0.95 -1.65 6.92
C HIS A 41 -0.46 -1.41 5.49
N TYR A 42 -0.13 -2.48 4.78
CA TYR A 42 0.08 -2.42 3.33
C TYR A 42 -1.26 -2.26 2.63
N LEU A 43 -1.52 -1.07 2.09
CA LEU A 43 -2.76 -0.72 1.41
C LEU A 43 -2.46 0.06 0.12
N PRO A 44 -3.44 0.14 -0.82
CA PRO A 44 -3.33 0.99 -1.99
C PRO A 44 -3.21 2.45 -1.57
N VAL A 45 -2.23 3.13 -2.15
CA VAL A 45 -2.00 4.56 -1.95
C VAL A 45 -2.21 5.29 -3.26
N ARG A 46 -2.77 6.51 -3.19
CA ARG A 46 -3.00 7.35 -4.38
C ARG A 46 -2.10 8.57 -4.43
N LYS A 47 -1.46 8.90 -3.30
CA LYS A 47 -0.59 10.06 -3.16
C LYS A 47 0.65 9.66 -2.39
N PHE A 48 1.74 10.38 -2.66
CA PHE A 48 3.01 10.15 -1.99
C PHE A 48 2.89 10.34 -0.47
N GLU A 49 2.08 11.31 -0.01
CA GLU A 49 1.88 11.61 1.41
C GLU A 49 1.17 10.50 2.19
N GLU A 50 0.50 9.57 1.50
CA GLU A 50 -0.14 8.43 2.15
C GLU A 50 0.87 7.33 2.51
N ILE A 51 2.07 7.40 1.96
CA ILE A 51 3.17 6.48 2.23
C ILE A 51 3.94 6.98 3.43
N ASP A 52 3.91 6.23 4.52
CA ASP A 52 4.80 6.50 5.63
C ASP A 52 6.15 5.83 5.36
N LEU A 53 7.18 6.64 5.12
CA LEU A 53 8.54 6.16 4.87
C LEU A 53 9.35 5.93 6.15
N ASP A 54 8.84 6.39 7.30
CA ASP A 54 9.51 6.31 8.60
C ASP A 54 8.82 5.28 9.53
N TYR A 55 7.98 4.42 8.96
CA TYR A 55 7.34 3.32 9.68
C TYR A 55 8.36 2.31 10.19
N GLU A 56 8.20 1.86 11.44
CA GLU A 56 9.05 0.80 12.02
C GLU A 56 8.58 -0.60 11.59
N ILE A 57 7.27 -0.83 11.64
CA ILE A 57 6.66 -2.13 11.41
C ILE A 57 5.23 -1.96 10.91
N THR A 58 4.81 -2.86 10.03
CA THR A 58 3.39 -3.02 9.66
C THR A 58 2.76 -4.11 10.50
N GLU A 59 1.52 -3.91 10.93
CA GLU A 59 0.76 -4.90 11.73
C GLU A 59 0.64 -6.24 11.01
N TYR A 60 0.45 -6.19 9.69
CA TYR A 60 0.35 -7.36 8.83
C TYR A 60 1.36 -7.29 7.69
N SER A 61 1.87 -8.46 7.28
CA SER A 61 2.75 -8.54 6.10
C SER A 61 2.00 -8.18 4.82
N ALA A 62 2.74 -7.74 3.80
CA ALA A 62 2.18 -7.44 2.47
C ALA A 62 1.40 -8.62 1.86
N LYS A 63 1.73 -9.88 2.24
CA LYS A 63 0.99 -11.07 1.79
C LYS A 63 -0.48 -11.01 2.14
N SER A 64 -0.86 -10.35 3.24
CA SER A 64 -2.25 -10.27 3.69
C SER A 64 -3.12 -9.44 2.73
N TYR A 65 -2.49 -8.53 1.97
CA TYR A 65 -3.18 -7.81 0.90
C TYR A 65 -3.33 -8.67 -0.36
N PHE A 66 -2.26 -9.37 -0.77
CA PHE A 66 -2.26 -10.18 -2.00
C PHE A 66 -2.93 -11.55 -1.85
N LEU A 67 -2.99 -12.08 -0.63
CA LEU A 67 -3.53 -13.39 -0.28
C LEU A 67 -4.51 -13.20 0.88
N PRO A 68 -5.72 -12.68 0.60
CA PRO A 68 -6.71 -12.46 1.63
C PRO A 68 -7.15 -13.82 2.22
N PHE A 69 -7.43 -13.82 3.53
CA PHE A 69 -7.83 -15.03 4.26
C PHE A 69 -9.14 -15.67 3.72
N ARG A 70 -9.97 -14.88 3.02
CA ARG A 70 -11.17 -15.34 2.31
C ARG A 70 -11.19 -14.72 0.92
N GLU A 71 -11.27 -15.57 -0.10
CA GLU A 71 -11.41 -15.17 -1.50
C GLU A 71 -12.81 -15.51 -2.02
N ASN A 72 -13.37 -14.63 -2.86
CA ASN A 72 -14.56 -14.97 -3.63
C ASN A 72 -14.10 -15.60 -4.95
N LEU A 73 -14.25 -16.93 -5.06
CA LEU A 73 -13.75 -17.71 -6.19
C LEU A 73 -14.64 -17.59 -7.44
N SER A 74 -15.93 -17.30 -7.28
CA SER A 74 -16.86 -17.17 -8.39
C SER A 74 -18.12 -16.41 -7.99
N SER A 75 -18.50 -15.42 -8.81
CA SER A 75 -19.81 -14.78 -8.77
C SER A 75 -20.62 -15.22 -9.99
N CYS A 76 -21.80 -15.80 -9.77
CA CYS A 76 -22.77 -16.05 -10.85
C CYS A 76 -23.86 -14.98 -10.78
N HIS A 77 -24.09 -14.31 -11.90
CA HIS A 77 -25.27 -13.47 -12.11
C HIS A 77 -26.18 -14.21 -13.08
N PHE A 78 -27.43 -14.45 -12.67
CA PHE A 78 -28.46 -14.93 -13.55
C PHE A 78 -29.13 -13.70 -14.17
N GLU A 79 -29.14 -13.63 -15.49
CA GLU A 79 -30.00 -12.69 -16.23
C GLU A 79 -31.32 -13.43 -16.48
N ASP A 80 -32.44 -12.85 -16.00
CA ASP A 80 -33.78 -13.37 -16.26
C ASP A 80 -34.16 -13.06 -17.73
N ASP A 81 -34.47 -14.11 -18.52
CA ASP A 81 -35.13 -14.02 -19.83
C ASP A 81 -36.65 -13.77 -19.69
#